data_AF-A0A8I1SNM1-F1
#
_entry.id   AF-A0A8I1SNM1-F1
#
_cell.length_a   1.000
_cell.length_b   1.000
_cell.length_c   1.000
_cell.angle_alpha   90.00
_cell.angle_beta   90.00
_cell.angle_gamma   90.00
#
_symmetry.space_group_name_H-M   'P 1'
#
loop_
_entity.id
_entity.type
_entity.pdbx_description
1 polymer ?
#
loop_
_entity_poly.entity_id
_entity_poly.type
_entity_poly.pdbx_seq_one_letter_code
_entity_poly.pdbx_strand_id
1 'polypeptide(L)'
;MKILDSLLYALCAASALAGYFYLAPPLSFVVFGLCAAFAAWTLCAADNSGKIVLRLGGLAWTMEDFVRGWLITGRTGSGKTQSAINAITFQIFQNVKNWGGICLDQKGLYWEILVRMAAHFGRSDDLVLLQTRPPGEDMLWRPPHTINITGNPDVPASTYAKVIVDTAVSLTGGRGGNPFFPTKAQLAIQTAFEILRHIEAYVTIPNVHRLLLVPEDSNAALEELMNRGDQRSRELVTAFRSYLDQPEEQLGGVQGTLSTYLEFFLNPEISE
;
A
#
# COMPACT_ATOMS: atom_id res chain seq x y z
N MET A 1 7.36 -14.76 -33.98
CA MET A 1 8.16 -13.81 -34.78
C MET A 1 7.24 -12.71 -35.25
N LYS A 2 7.55 -11.44 -34.93
CA LYS A 2 6.72 -10.31 -35.34
C LYS A 2 6.85 -10.17 -36.87
N ILE A 3 5.79 -9.72 -37.56
CA ILE A 3 5.79 -9.54 -39.03
C ILE A 3 6.98 -8.66 -39.48
N LEU A 4 7.32 -7.68 -38.65
CA LEU A 4 8.46 -6.79 -38.85
C LEU A 4 9.81 -7.53 -38.86
N ASP A 5 10.00 -8.50 -37.97
CA ASP A 5 11.22 -9.31 -37.90
C ASP A 5 11.40 -10.11 -39.19
N SER A 6 10.31 -10.69 -39.70
CA SER A 6 10.32 -11.48 -40.94
C SER A 6 10.66 -10.63 -42.17
N LEU A 7 10.16 -9.39 -42.22
CA LEU A 7 10.52 -8.43 -43.28
C LEU A 7 11.98 -7.98 -43.18
N LEU A 8 12.48 -7.75 -41.96
CA LEU A 8 13.88 -7.39 -41.72
C LEU A 8 14.83 -8.50 -42.19
N TYR A 9 14.51 -9.76 -41.89
CA TYR A 9 15.30 -10.91 -42.38
C TYR A 9 15.30 -11.01 -43.91
N ALA A 10 14.15 -10.83 -44.54
CA ALA A 10 14.05 -10.86 -46.01
C ALA A 10 14.89 -9.74 -46.65
N LEU A 11 14.88 -8.54 -46.07
CA LEU A 11 15.68 -7.41 -46.52
C LEU A 11 17.18 -7.66 -46.33
N CYS A 12 17.61 -8.14 -45.15
CA CYS A 12 19.01 -8.47 -44.91
C CYS A 12 19.54 -9.56 -45.86
N ALA A 13 18.73 -10.59 -46.15
CA ALA A 13 19.08 -11.64 -47.11
C ALA A 13 19.17 -11.10 -48.54
N ALA A 14 18.22 -10.25 -48.96
CA ALA A 14 18.24 -9.63 -50.28
C ALA A 14 19.44 -8.67 -50.44
N SER A 15 19.75 -7.86 -49.43
CA SER A 15 20.91 -6.97 -49.42
C SER A 15 22.24 -7.73 -49.43
N ALA A 16 22.33 -8.85 -48.71
CA ALA A 16 23.51 -9.72 -48.74
C ALA A 16 23.72 -10.34 -50.14
N LEU A 17 22.65 -10.80 -50.77
CA LEU A 17 22.69 -11.39 -52.11
C LEU A 17 23.05 -10.34 -53.17
N ALA A 18 22.44 -9.16 -53.11
CA ALA A 18 22.74 -8.05 -54.01
C ALA A 18 24.18 -7.56 -53.83
N GLY A 19 24.64 -7.42 -52.59
CA GLY A 19 26.03 -7.04 -52.29
C GLY A 19 27.05 -8.05 -52.82
N TYR A 20 26.71 -9.34 -52.81
CA TYR A 20 27.58 -10.40 -53.36
C TYR A 20 27.72 -10.31 -54.90
N PHE A 21 26.63 -10.03 -55.62
CA PHE A 21 26.62 -10.00 -57.09
C PHE A 21 27.06 -8.66 -57.70
N TYR A 22 26.80 -7.54 -57.04
CA TYR A 22 27.03 -6.20 -57.61
C TYR A 22 28.32 -5.50 -57.15
N LEU A 23 29.03 -6.05 -56.15
CA LEU A 23 30.29 -5.47 -55.67
C LEU A 23 31.48 -6.35 -56.04
N ALA A 24 32.59 -5.72 -56.43
CA ALA A 24 33.85 -6.43 -56.66
C ALA A 24 34.50 -6.83 -55.33
N PRO A 25 35.21 -7.97 -55.27
CA PRO A 25 36.04 -8.32 -54.12
C PRO A 25 37.08 -7.22 -53.83
N PRO A 26 37.32 -6.86 -52.55
CA PRO A 26 36.87 -7.55 -51.33
C PRO A 26 35.53 -7.04 -50.74
N LEU A 27 34.92 -6.01 -51.33
CA LEU A 27 33.75 -5.34 -50.76
C LEU A 27 32.51 -6.24 -50.67
N SER A 28 32.34 -7.17 -51.61
CA SER A 28 31.27 -8.16 -51.60
C SER A 28 31.30 -9.05 -50.35
N PHE A 29 32.48 -9.49 -49.91
CA PHE A 29 32.65 -10.30 -48.70
C PHE A 29 32.36 -9.51 -47.42
N VAL A 30 32.73 -8.22 -47.40
CA VAL A 30 32.46 -7.33 -46.26
C VAL A 30 30.96 -7.11 -46.09
N VAL A 31 30.24 -6.80 -47.17
CA VAL A 31 28.78 -6.59 -47.11
C VAL A 31 28.04 -7.87 -46.73
N PHE A 32 28.42 -9.00 -47.31
CA PHE A 32 27.85 -10.30 -46.94
C PHE A 32 28.10 -10.62 -45.46
N GLY A 33 29.33 -10.42 -44.97
CA GLY A 33 29.69 -10.64 -43.57
C GLY A 33 28.92 -9.75 -42.60
N LEU A 34 28.74 -8.46 -42.92
CA LEU A 34 27.96 -7.53 -42.10
C LEU A 34 26.48 -7.90 -42.05
N CYS A 35 25.87 -8.23 -43.19
CA CYS A 35 24.47 -8.65 -43.23
C CYS A 35 24.24 -9.97 -42.50
N ALA A 36 25.14 -10.95 -42.65
CA ALA A 36 25.07 -12.22 -41.94
C ALA A 36 25.26 -12.04 -40.42
N ALA A 37 26.22 -11.21 -39.99
CA ALA A 37 26.44 -10.90 -38.59
C ALA A 37 25.25 -10.17 -37.96
N PHE A 38 24.63 -9.22 -38.68
CA PHE A 38 23.44 -8.52 -38.21
C PHE A 38 22.22 -9.46 -38.12
N ALA A 39 22.01 -10.35 -39.10
CA ALA A 39 20.95 -11.36 -39.05
C ALA A 39 21.15 -12.37 -37.91
N ALA A 40 22.40 -12.79 -37.66
CA ALA A 40 22.75 -13.63 -36.52
C ALA A 40 22.54 -12.90 -35.19
N TRP A 41 22.91 -11.61 -35.11
CA TRP A 41 22.63 -10.77 -33.95
C TRP A 41 21.13 -10.74 -33.66
N THR A 42 20.27 -10.45 -34.64
CA THR A 42 18.82 -10.31 -34.38
C THR A 42 18.16 -11.60 -33.93
N LEU A 43 18.67 -12.78 -34.36
CA LEU A 43 18.24 -14.07 -33.83
C LEU A 43 18.64 -14.29 -32.36
N CYS A 44 19.78 -13.73 -31.96
CA CYS A 44 20.30 -13.81 -30.60
C CYS A 44 19.89 -12.61 -29.73
N ALA A 45 19.35 -11.55 -30.32
CA ALA A 45 18.88 -10.37 -29.61
C ALA A 45 17.65 -10.79 -28.81
N ALA A 46 17.77 -10.72 -27.49
CA ALA A 46 16.67 -10.99 -26.59
C ALA A 46 15.48 -10.09 -26.96
N ASP A 47 14.29 -10.67 -27.12
CA ASP A 47 13.06 -9.91 -27.18
C ASP A 47 12.90 -9.24 -25.80
N ASN A 48 13.22 -7.94 -25.73
CA ASN A 48 13.10 -7.15 -24.51
C ASN A 48 11.64 -6.87 -24.12
N SER A 49 10.65 -7.46 -24.81
CA SER A 49 9.29 -7.48 -24.26
C SER A 49 9.28 -8.39 -23.03
N GLY A 50 9.39 -7.76 -21.86
CA GLY A 50 9.35 -8.45 -20.57
C GLY A 50 8.15 -9.40 -20.46
N LYS A 51 8.23 -10.36 -19.54
CA LYS A 51 7.17 -11.36 -19.33
C LYS A 51 5.81 -10.68 -19.17
N ILE A 52 4.87 -11.01 -20.06
CA ILE A 52 3.49 -10.53 -19.97
C ILE A 52 2.83 -11.15 -18.74
N VAL A 53 2.32 -10.30 -17.84
CA VAL A 53 1.66 -10.72 -16.59
C VAL A 53 0.15 -10.62 -16.66
N LEU A 54 -0.38 -9.79 -17.57
CA LEU A 54 -1.80 -9.54 -17.72
C LEU A 54 -2.18 -9.34 -19.18
N ARG A 55 -3.31 -9.92 -19.58
CA ARG A 55 -4.02 -9.64 -20.83
C ARG A 55 -5.47 -9.30 -20.52
N LEU A 56 -5.94 -8.15 -20.99
CA LEU A 56 -7.27 -7.64 -20.68
C LEU A 56 -7.73 -6.71 -21.79
N GLY A 57 -8.96 -6.91 -22.30
CA GLY A 57 -9.53 -6.04 -23.33
C GLY A 57 -8.72 -5.96 -24.63
N GLY A 58 -8.01 -7.03 -25.01
CA GLY A 58 -7.15 -7.07 -26.20
C GLY A 58 -5.76 -6.45 -26.02
N LEU A 59 -5.46 -5.92 -24.84
CA LEU A 59 -4.17 -5.35 -24.49
C LEU A 59 -3.34 -6.33 -23.64
N ALA A 60 -2.03 -6.13 -23.58
CA ALA A 60 -1.08 -6.94 -22.84
C ALA A 60 -0.13 -6.04 -22.04
N TRP A 61 0.14 -6.41 -20.79
CA TRP A 61 1.00 -5.66 -19.88
C TRP A 61 2.16 -6.51 -19.39
N THR A 62 3.35 -5.93 -19.40
CA THR A 62 4.49 -6.42 -18.64
C THR A 62 4.31 -6.10 -17.16
N MET A 63 5.16 -6.66 -16.29
CA MET A 63 5.14 -6.30 -14.87
C MET A 63 5.42 -4.80 -14.65
N GLU A 64 6.34 -4.22 -15.43
CA GLU A 64 6.70 -2.80 -15.35
C GLU A 64 5.53 -1.88 -15.69
N ASP A 65 4.70 -2.26 -16.66
CA ASP A 65 3.50 -1.52 -17.01
C ASP A 65 2.39 -1.72 -15.96
N PHE A 66 2.27 -2.95 -15.45
CA PHE A 66 1.21 -3.34 -14.52
C PHE A 66 1.30 -2.56 -13.19
N VAL A 67 2.51 -2.29 -12.68
CA VAL A 67 2.72 -1.64 -11.37
C VAL A 67 2.52 -0.11 -11.38
N ARG A 68 2.10 0.48 -12.50
CA ARG A 68 1.86 1.94 -12.62
C ARG A 68 0.51 2.41 -12.05
N GLY A 69 -0.27 1.50 -11.50
CA GLY A 69 -1.61 1.77 -10.97
C GLY A 69 -2.70 1.64 -12.03
N TRP A 70 -3.93 1.35 -11.56
CA TRP A 70 -5.08 1.07 -12.42
C TRP A 70 -6.29 1.88 -11.96
N LEU A 71 -6.99 2.48 -12.91
CA LEU A 71 -8.28 3.12 -12.69
C LEU A 71 -9.35 2.39 -13.49
N ILE A 72 -10.24 1.68 -12.79
CA ILE A 72 -11.36 0.94 -13.38
C ILE A 72 -12.66 1.69 -13.07
N THR A 73 -13.24 2.35 -14.07
CA THR A 73 -14.48 3.12 -13.92
C THR A 73 -15.67 2.39 -14.53
N GLY A 74 -16.88 2.75 -14.09
CA GLY A 74 -18.12 2.18 -14.62
C GLY A 74 -19.26 2.23 -13.61
N ARG A 75 -20.50 2.17 -14.09
CA ARG A 75 -21.71 2.15 -13.25
C ARG A 75 -21.83 0.84 -12.45
N THR A 76 -22.68 0.82 -11.43
CA THR A 76 -23.06 -0.44 -10.79
C THR A 76 -23.68 -1.37 -11.83
N GLY A 77 -23.32 -2.66 -11.80
CA GLY A 77 -23.76 -3.64 -12.79
C GLY A 77 -22.97 -3.67 -14.10
N SER A 78 -22.01 -2.76 -14.33
CA SER A 78 -21.21 -2.74 -15.58
C SER A 78 -20.11 -3.80 -15.67
N GLY A 79 -20.09 -4.78 -14.77
CA GLY A 79 -19.09 -5.86 -14.78
C GLY A 79 -17.70 -5.51 -14.25
N LYS A 80 -17.50 -4.40 -13.52
CA LYS A 80 -16.17 -4.01 -12.98
C LYS A 80 -15.48 -5.14 -12.20
N THR A 81 -16.20 -5.77 -11.28
CA THR A 81 -15.65 -6.85 -10.45
C THR A 81 -15.37 -8.07 -11.31
N GLN A 82 -16.40 -8.61 -11.98
CA GLN A 82 -16.31 -9.85 -12.74
C GLN A 82 -15.33 -9.78 -13.92
N SER A 83 -15.39 -8.72 -14.73
CA SER A 83 -14.65 -8.64 -16.00
C SER A 83 -13.29 -7.98 -15.88
N ALA A 84 -13.08 -7.13 -14.86
CA ALA A 84 -11.79 -6.45 -14.67
C ALA A 84 -11.05 -6.97 -13.43
N ILE A 85 -11.60 -6.78 -12.23
CA ILE A 85 -10.90 -7.13 -10.98
C ILE A 85 -10.58 -8.63 -10.94
N ASN A 86 -11.58 -9.51 -11.15
CA ASN A 86 -11.35 -10.96 -11.13
C ASN A 86 -10.36 -11.41 -12.21
N ALA A 87 -10.48 -10.85 -13.42
CA ALA A 87 -9.61 -11.19 -14.54
C ALA A 87 -8.16 -10.77 -14.29
N ILE A 88 -7.96 -9.62 -13.65
CA ILE A 88 -6.65 -9.15 -13.21
C ILE A 88 -6.11 -10.06 -12.12
N THR A 89 -6.84 -10.23 -11.01
CA THR A 89 -6.36 -11.01 -9.86
C THR A 89 -6.05 -12.45 -10.26
N PHE A 90 -6.90 -13.09 -11.07
CA PHE A 90 -6.68 -14.45 -11.55
C PHE A 90 -5.38 -14.59 -12.35
N GLN A 91 -5.12 -13.66 -13.28
CA GLN A 91 -3.89 -13.68 -14.07
C GLN A 91 -2.65 -13.37 -13.23
N ILE A 92 -2.77 -12.52 -12.21
CA ILE A 92 -1.67 -12.28 -11.28
C ILE A 92 -1.36 -13.54 -10.46
N PHE A 93 -2.36 -14.25 -9.93
CA PHE A 93 -2.15 -15.57 -9.32
C PHE A 93 -1.47 -16.56 -10.26
N GLN A 94 -1.88 -16.58 -11.53
CA GLN A 94 -1.35 -17.50 -12.53
C GLN A 94 0.09 -17.17 -12.94
N ASN A 95 0.40 -15.88 -13.18
CA ASN A 95 1.62 -15.46 -13.86
C ASN A 95 2.73 -14.98 -12.92
N VAL A 96 2.39 -14.60 -11.67
CA VAL A 96 3.32 -14.02 -10.69
C VAL A 96 3.37 -14.91 -9.45
N LYS A 97 4.47 -15.66 -9.28
CA LYS A 97 4.58 -16.69 -8.22
C LYS A 97 4.49 -16.12 -6.80
N ASN A 98 5.18 -15.01 -6.52
CA ASN A 98 5.35 -14.47 -5.18
C ASN A 98 4.64 -13.11 -5.02
N TRP A 99 3.40 -13.02 -5.50
CA TRP A 99 2.62 -11.79 -5.33
C TRP A 99 1.82 -11.82 -4.03
N GLY A 100 1.55 -10.64 -3.49
CA GLY A 100 0.62 -10.41 -2.38
C GLY A 100 -0.13 -9.10 -2.59
N GLY A 101 -1.22 -8.90 -1.86
CA GLY A 101 -2.02 -7.69 -1.96
C GLY A 101 -3.00 -7.55 -0.80
N ILE A 102 -3.45 -6.32 -0.58
CA ILE A 102 -4.49 -5.99 0.39
C ILE A 102 -5.76 -5.68 -0.39
N CYS A 103 -6.87 -6.31 -0.03
CA CYS A 103 -8.18 -6.05 -0.64
C CYS A 103 -9.10 -5.35 0.36
N LEU A 104 -9.52 -4.12 0.02
CA LEU A 104 -10.53 -3.39 0.77
C LEU A 104 -11.90 -3.69 0.17
N ASP A 105 -12.60 -4.67 0.75
CA ASP A 105 -13.89 -5.14 0.25
C ASP A 105 -15.06 -4.46 0.98
N GLN A 106 -15.46 -3.28 0.49
CA GLN A 106 -16.56 -2.51 1.07
C GLN A 106 -17.90 -3.27 1.09
N LYS A 107 -18.10 -4.26 0.20
CA LYS A 107 -19.36 -5.01 0.12
C LYS A 107 -19.33 -6.31 0.94
N GLY A 108 -18.17 -6.74 1.43
CA GLY A 108 -18.00 -7.95 2.22
C GLY A 108 -18.32 -9.26 1.49
N LEU A 109 -18.26 -9.29 0.15
CA LEU A 109 -18.59 -10.45 -0.67
C LEU A 109 -17.44 -10.91 -1.59
N TYR A 110 -16.47 -10.05 -1.85
CA TYR A 110 -15.36 -10.35 -2.74
C TYR A 110 -14.36 -11.33 -2.11
N TRP A 111 -14.24 -11.34 -0.78
CA TRP A 111 -13.38 -12.31 -0.09
C TRP A 111 -13.74 -13.77 -0.41
N GLU A 112 -15.03 -14.10 -0.62
CA GLU A 112 -15.46 -15.45 -1.00
C GLU A 112 -14.86 -15.87 -2.35
N ILE A 113 -14.74 -14.93 -3.29
CA ILE A 113 -14.10 -15.15 -4.59
C ILE A 113 -12.60 -15.34 -4.40
N LEU A 114 -11.97 -14.53 -3.54
CA LEU A 114 -10.54 -14.65 -3.23
C LEU A 114 -10.20 -15.98 -2.58
N VAL A 115 -11.02 -16.49 -1.65
CA VAL A 115 -10.84 -17.81 -1.02
C VAL A 115 -10.83 -18.92 -2.07
N ARG A 116 -11.83 -18.92 -2.97
CA ARG A 116 -11.91 -19.92 -4.06
C ARG A 116 -10.74 -19.80 -5.03
N MET A 117 -10.31 -18.58 -5.33
CA MET A 117 -9.18 -18.33 -6.23
C MET A 117 -7.86 -18.78 -5.59
N ALA A 118 -7.62 -18.45 -4.32
CA ALA A 118 -6.46 -18.91 -3.56
C ALA A 118 -6.40 -20.44 -3.52
N ALA A 119 -7.52 -21.11 -3.24
CA ALA A 119 -7.63 -22.56 -3.28
C ALA A 119 -7.32 -23.15 -4.66
N HIS A 120 -7.83 -22.54 -5.73
CA HIS A 120 -7.56 -22.97 -7.11
C HIS A 120 -6.05 -22.96 -7.45
N PHE A 121 -5.30 -21.99 -6.93
CA PHE A 121 -3.86 -21.87 -7.14
C PHE A 121 -3.01 -22.51 -6.02
N GLY A 122 -3.61 -23.24 -5.09
CA GLY A 122 -2.89 -23.90 -3.98
C GLY A 122 -2.28 -22.94 -2.96
N ARG A 123 -2.89 -21.76 -2.77
CA ARG A 123 -2.43 -20.68 -1.87
C ARG A 123 -3.45 -20.34 -0.78
N SER A 124 -4.28 -21.30 -0.37
CA SER A 124 -5.32 -21.07 0.64
C SER A 124 -4.75 -20.53 1.96
N ASP A 125 -3.57 -21.00 2.35
CA ASP A 125 -2.92 -20.65 3.62
C ASP A 125 -2.29 -19.23 3.60
N ASP A 126 -2.21 -18.60 2.42
CA ASP A 126 -1.68 -17.25 2.26
C ASP A 126 -2.76 -16.16 2.42
N LEU A 127 -4.05 -16.54 2.49
CA LEU A 127 -5.16 -15.60 2.55
C LEU A 127 -5.62 -15.38 4.00
N VAL A 128 -5.45 -14.14 4.47
CA VAL A 128 -5.95 -13.69 5.78
C VAL A 128 -7.19 -12.83 5.58
N LEU A 129 -8.29 -13.20 6.25
CA LEU A 129 -9.50 -12.39 6.33
C LEU A 129 -9.51 -11.62 7.66
N LEU A 130 -9.45 -10.29 7.57
CA LEU A 130 -9.70 -9.40 8.69
C LEU A 130 -11.17 -8.95 8.61
N GLN A 131 -11.96 -9.32 9.62
CA GLN A 131 -13.38 -8.98 9.70
C GLN A 131 -13.78 -8.71 11.15
N THR A 132 -14.79 -7.86 11.32
CA THR A 132 -15.50 -7.72 12.59
C THR A 132 -16.38 -8.94 12.84
N ARG A 133 -16.99 -9.01 14.03
CA ARG A 133 -17.87 -10.11 14.42
C ARG A 133 -18.98 -10.36 13.39
N PRO A 134 -19.06 -11.57 12.80
CA PRO A 134 -20.12 -11.92 11.86
C PRO A 134 -21.52 -11.88 12.47
N PRO A 135 -22.57 -11.60 11.67
CA PRO A 135 -23.96 -11.72 12.12
C PRO A 135 -24.27 -13.14 12.61
N GLY A 136 -24.83 -13.26 13.81
CA GLY A 136 -25.22 -14.54 14.40
C GLY A 136 -24.19 -15.18 15.33
N GLU A 137 -22.97 -14.67 15.37
CA GLU A 137 -21.96 -15.04 16.36
C GLU A 137 -22.24 -14.40 17.72
N ASP A 138 -21.77 -15.05 18.79
CA ASP A 138 -21.99 -14.60 20.16
C ASP A 138 -21.08 -13.41 20.55
N MET A 139 -21.28 -12.87 21.76
CA MET A 139 -20.46 -11.77 22.28
C MET A 139 -19.03 -12.17 22.70
N LEU A 140 -18.74 -13.47 22.77
CA LEU A 140 -17.43 -14.02 23.11
C LEU A 140 -16.61 -14.37 21.86
N TRP A 141 -17.19 -14.30 20.67
CA TRP A 141 -16.49 -14.49 19.41
C TRP A 141 -15.26 -13.59 19.32
N ARG A 142 -14.15 -14.18 18.89
CA ARG A 142 -12.88 -13.49 18.63
C ARG A 142 -12.48 -13.68 17.18
N PRO A 143 -11.95 -12.65 16.51
CA PRO A 143 -11.46 -12.79 15.16
C PRO A 143 -10.27 -13.77 15.12
N PRO A 144 -10.14 -14.60 14.07
CA PRO A 144 -9.00 -15.50 13.93
C PRO A 144 -7.66 -14.76 13.82
N HIS A 145 -7.69 -13.51 13.36
CA HIS A 145 -6.53 -12.66 13.17
C HIS A 145 -6.86 -11.22 13.60
N THR A 146 -5.92 -10.58 14.28
CA THR A 146 -5.95 -9.16 14.63
C THR A 146 -4.73 -8.46 14.04
N ILE A 147 -4.82 -7.14 13.85
CA ILE A 147 -3.70 -6.33 13.39
C ILE A 147 -3.68 -4.99 14.11
N ASN A 148 -2.55 -4.68 14.74
CA ASN A 148 -2.27 -3.33 15.19
C ASN A 148 -1.53 -2.57 14.09
N ILE A 149 -2.27 -1.79 13.30
CA ILE A 149 -1.71 -0.99 12.20
C ILE A 149 -0.66 0.04 12.66
N THR A 150 -0.68 0.42 13.94
CA THR A 150 0.25 1.37 14.57
C THR A 150 1.37 0.71 15.39
N GLY A 151 1.41 -0.63 15.41
CA GLY A 151 2.29 -1.40 16.28
C GLY A 151 3.73 -1.51 15.80
N ASN A 152 4.06 -1.15 14.56
CA ASN A 152 5.43 -1.25 14.05
C ASN A 152 6.29 -0.08 14.59
N PRO A 153 7.33 -0.35 15.40
CA PRO A 153 8.18 0.69 15.96
C PRO A 153 9.07 1.38 14.91
N ASP A 154 9.37 0.72 13.78
CA ASP A 154 10.23 1.27 12.71
C ASP A 154 9.55 2.40 11.94
N VAL A 155 8.22 2.50 12.01
CA VAL A 155 7.47 3.60 11.41
C VAL A 155 7.52 4.80 12.36
N PRO A 156 7.95 5.99 11.89
CA PRO A 156 8.01 7.18 12.73
C PRO A 156 6.64 7.54 13.33
N ALA A 157 6.62 7.99 14.59
CA ALA A 157 5.40 8.43 15.27
C ALA A 157 4.65 9.53 14.50
N SER A 158 5.39 10.44 13.87
CA SER A 158 4.85 11.51 13.02
C SER A 158 4.09 10.97 11.80
N THR A 159 4.56 9.84 11.22
CA THR A 159 3.88 9.18 10.10
C THR A 159 2.54 8.62 10.54
N TYR A 160 2.47 7.93 11.68
CA TYR A 160 1.21 7.42 12.21
C TYR A 160 0.24 8.54 12.58
N ALA A 161 0.73 9.58 13.26
CA ALA A 161 -0.08 10.74 13.59
C ALA A 161 -0.69 11.38 12.34
N LYS A 162 0.12 11.55 11.28
CA LYS A 162 -0.35 12.09 10.00
C LYS A 162 -1.40 11.19 9.35
N VAL A 163 -1.19 9.88 9.30
CA VAL A 163 -2.16 8.93 8.71
C VAL A 163 -3.51 8.99 9.42
N ILE A 164 -3.51 9.03 10.76
CA ILE A 164 -4.73 9.14 11.57
C ILE A 164 -5.47 10.45 11.26
N VAL A 165 -4.75 11.58 11.29
CA VAL A 165 -5.34 12.91 11.04
C VAL A 165 -5.85 13.03 9.61
N ASP A 166 -5.07 12.64 8.60
CA ASP A 166 -5.47 12.72 7.19
C ASP A 166 -6.70 11.81 6.91
N THR A 167 -6.80 10.67 7.59
CA THR A 167 -7.97 9.78 7.53
C THR A 167 -9.21 10.45 8.14
N ALA A 168 -9.09 11.00 9.35
CA ALA A 168 -10.20 11.67 10.03
C ALA A 168 -10.69 12.92 9.27
N VAL A 169 -9.77 13.72 8.72
CA VAL A 169 -10.09 14.87 7.87
C VAL A 169 -10.84 14.45 6.61
N SER A 170 -10.46 13.33 6.01
CA SER A 170 -11.13 12.77 4.83
C SER A 170 -12.55 12.30 5.15
N LEU A 171 -12.77 11.72 6.33
CA LEU A 171 -14.10 11.25 6.79
C LEU A 171 -15.03 12.39 7.19
N THR A 172 -14.48 13.46 7.77
CA THR A 172 -15.26 14.61 8.26
C THR A 172 -15.54 15.67 7.18
N GLY A 173 -15.13 15.43 5.93
CA GLY A 173 -15.41 16.32 4.79
C GLY A 173 -14.53 17.59 4.76
N GLY A 174 -13.37 17.56 5.44
CA GLY A 174 -12.55 18.72 5.73
C GLY A 174 -11.92 19.38 4.50
N ARG A 175 -12.63 20.35 3.91
CA ARG A 175 -12.04 21.38 3.04
C ARG A 175 -12.62 22.74 3.40
N GLY A 176 -12.00 23.43 4.37
CA GLY A 176 -12.33 24.85 4.65
C GLY A 176 -12.06 25.39 6.07
N GLY A 177 -11.63 24.57 7.03
CA GLY A 177 -11.40 24.99 8.42
C GLY A 177 -10.00 25.58 8.70
N ASN A 178 -9.86 26.28 9.82
CA ASN A 178 -8.57 26.75 10.34
C ASN A 178 -7.65 25.54 10.64
N PRO A 179 -6.43 25.47 10.07
CA PRO A 179 -5.52 24.33 10.24
C PRO A 179 -4.90 24.23 11.65
N PHE A 180 -5.13 25.20 12.54
CA PHE A 180 -4.54 25.24 13.88
C PHE A 180 -4.83 23.99 14.71
N PHE A 181 -6.11 23.64 14.91
CA PHE A 181 -6.48 22.50 15.77
C PHE A 181 -6.05 21.15 15.19
N PRO A 182 -6.23 20.85 13.89
CA PRO A 182 -5.71 19.62 13.29
C PRO A 182 -4.19 19.49 13.44
N THR A 183 -3.44 20.58 13.29
CA THR A 183 -1.97 20.56 13.45
C THR A 183 -1.57 20.26 14.89
N LYS A 184 -2.24 20.89 15.86
CA LYS A 184 -2.01 20.63 17.29
C LYS A 184 -2.39 19.21 17.69
N ALA A 185 -3.51 18.70 17.19
CA ALA A 185 -3.93 17.31 17.40
C ALA A 185 -2.90 16.32 16.84
N GLN A 186 -2.35 16.57 15.63
CA GLN A 186 -1.30 15.73 15.06
C GLN A 186 -0.05 15.67 15.94
N LEU A 187 0.41 16.82 16.45
CA LEU A 187 1.56 16.88 17.35
C LEU A 187 1.30 16.12 18.65
N ALA A 188 0.11 16.28 19.24
CA ALA A 188 -0.28 15.56 20.45
C ALA A 188 -0.30 14.04 20.22
N ILE A 189 -0.89 13.57 19.11
CA ILE A 189 -0.89 12.14 18.73
C ILE A 189 0.54 11.62 18.53
N GLN A 190 1.40 12.39 17.85
CA GLN A 190 2.81 12.02 17.70
C GLN A 190 3.49 11.87 19.06
N THR A 191 3.37 12.85 19.94
CA THR A 191 3.97 12.81 21.29
C THR A 191 3.44 11.61 22.08
N ALA A 192 2.15 11.30 21.98
CA ALA A 192 1.56 10.13 22.62
C ALA A 192 2.19 8.81 22.13
N PHE A 193 2.38 8.65 20.81
CA PHE A 193 3.10 7.50 20.25
C PHE A 193 4.54 7.40 20.79
N GLU A 194 5.26 8.51 20.87
CA GLU A 194 6.62 8.54 21.37
C GLU A 194 6.69 8.19 22.87
N ILE A 195 5.74 8.68 23.66
CA ILE A 195 5.61 8.33 25.09
C ILE A 195 5.35 6.85 25.26
N LEU A 196 4.32 6.31 24.60
CA LEU A 196 3.95 4.89 24.74
C LEU A 196 5.11 3.97 24.36
N ARG A 197 5.85 4.30 23.29
CA ARG A 197 7.06 3.56 22.90
C ARG A 197 8.16 3.66 23.96
N HIS A 198 8.43 4.87 24.45
CA HIS A 198 9.50 5.12 25.41
C HIS A 198 9.26 4.46 26.76
N ILE A 199 8.00 4.43 27.23
CA ILE A 199 7.62 3.76 28.47
C ILE A 199 7.37 2.24 28.29
N GLU A 200 7.56 1.72 27.08
CA GLU A 200 7.33 0.32 26.71
C GLU A 200 5.88 -0.16 26.96
N ALA A 201 4.91 0.77 26.83
CA ALA A 201 3.49 0.45 26.85
C ALA A 201 3.01 -0.04 25.48
N TYR A 202 1.86 -0.72 25.45
CA TYR A 202 1.22 -1.12 24.20
C TYR A 202 0.87 0.10 23.35
N VAL A 203 1.41 0.16 22.14
CA VAL A 203 1.23 1.27 21.21
C VAL A 203 -0.02 1.02 20.37
N THR A 204 -1.19 1.42 20.88
CA THR A 204 -2.48 1.28 20.20
C THR A 204 -3.20 2.62 20.14
N ILE A 205 -4.11 2.79 19.16
CA ILE A 205 -4.92 4.01 19.05
C ILE A 205 -5.79 4.23 20.32
N PRO A 206 -6.42 3.20 20.91
CA PRO A 206 -7.09 3.34 22.21
C PRO A 206 -6.18 3.86 23.34
N ASN A 207 -4.93 3.39 23.42
CA ASN A 207 -3.98 3.87 24.43
C ASN A 207 -3.54 5.30 24.15
N VAL A 208 -3.39 5.70 22.89
CA VAL A 208 -3.15 7.10 22.50
C VAL A 208 -4.31 7.98 22.92
N HIS A 209 -5.55 7.57 22.64
CA HIS A 209 -6.75 8.30 23.06
C HIS A 209 -6.79 8.48 24.58
N ARG A 210 -6.60 7.38 25.32
CA ARG A 210 -6.56 7.40 26.79
C ARG A 210 -5.48 8.34 27.31
N LEU A 211 -4.25 8.20 26.83
CA LEU A 211 -3.13 9.04 27.24
C LEU A 211 -3.40 10.55 27.02
N LEU A 212 -4.11 10.91 25.95
CA LEU A 212 -4.37 12.31 25.60
C LEU A 212 -5.62 12.91 26.25
N LEU A 213 -6.64 12.11 26.52
CA LEU A 213 -7.98 12.57 26.90
C LEU A 213 -8.46 12.09 28.27
N VAL A 214 -7.74 11.15 28.91
CA VAL A 214 -8.03 10.67 30.27
C VAL A 214 -6.97 11.24 31.23
N PRO A 215 -7.34 12.21 32.11
CA PRO A 215 -6.37 12.89 32.98
C PRO A 215 -5.56 11.96 33.87
N GLU A 216 -6.17 10.88 34.36
CA GLU A 216 -5.51 9.88 35.20
C GLU A 216 -4.36 9.21 34.45
N ASP A 217 -4.59 8.82 33.19
CA ASP A 217 -3.59 8.16 32.35
C ASP A 217 -2.50 9.15 31.89
N SER A 218 -2.87 10.41 31.61
CA SER A 218 -1.90 11.48 31.31
C SER A 218 -0.94 11.70 32.49
N ASN A 219 -1.48 11.79 33.71
CA ASN A 219 -0.69 12.01 34.92
C ASN A 219 0.20 10.80 35.24
N ALA A 220 -0.31 9.58 35.11
CA ALA A 220 0.46 8.37 35.30
C ALA A 220 1.64 8.27 34.33
N ALA A 221 1.45 8.64 33.05
CA ALA A 221 2.52 8.66 32.08
C ALA A 221 3.58 9.74 32.39
N LEU A 222 3.16 10.92 32.85
CA LEU A 222 4.09 11.96 33.30
C LEU A 222 4.93 11.50 34.50
N GLU A 223 4.30 10.85 35.49
CA GLU A 223 4.99 10.31 36.66
C GLU A 223 6.02 9.24 36.25
N GLU A 224 5.63 8.31 35.37
CA GLU A 224 6.54 7.28 34.84
C GLU A 224 7.75 7.90 34.11
N LEU A 225 7.53 8.89 33.25
CA LEU A 225 8.62 9.60 32.57
C LEU A 225 9.54 10.32 33.58
N MET A 226 8.96 10.98 34.58
CA MET A 226 9.72 11.66 35.62
C MET A 226 10.55 10.68 36.47
N ASN A 227 10.00 9.50 36.76
CA ASN A 227 10.67 8.44 37.50
C ASN A 227 11.86 7.85 36.73
N ARG A 228 11.74 7.67 35.41
CA ARG A 228 12.86 7.24 34.55
C ARG A 228 13.98 8.28 34.50
N GLY A 229 13.62 9.55 34.39
CA GLY A 229 14.54 10.68 34.58
C GLY A 229 15.67 10.84 33.55
N ASP A 230 15.74 9.97 32.54
CA ASP A 230 16.70 10.02 31.44
C ASP A 230 16.44 11.21 30.50
N GLN A 231 17.39 11.49 29.61
CA GLN A 231 17.32 12.65 28.72
C GLN A 231 16.07 12.63 27.82
N ARG A 232 15.72 11.46 27.29
CA ARG A 232 14.56 11.30 26.41
C ARG A 232 13.25 11.50 27.18
N SER A 233 13.18 11.00 28.41
CA SER A 233 12.03 11.25 29.29
C SER A 233 11.79 12.74 29.54
N ARG A 234 12.85 13.54 29.76
CA ARG A 234 12.73 14.99 29.97
C ARG A 234 12.23 15.73 28.73
N GLU A 235 12.68 15.32 27.56
CA GLU A 235 12.20 15.85 26.28
C GLU A 235 10.71 15.54 26.08
N LEU A 236 10.29 14.31 26.37
CA LEU A 236 8.90 13.88 26.25
C LEU A 236 7.98 14.57 27.26
N VAL A 237 8.43 14.77 28.51
CA VAL A 237 7.68 15.57 29.49
C VAL A 237 7.49 17.00 28.99
N THR A 238 8.55 17.61 28.45
CA THR A 238 8.47 18.99 27.92
C THR A 238 7.49 19.07 26.75
N ALA A 239 7.58 18.12 25.80
CA ALA A 239 6.68 18.04 24.66
C ALA A 239 5.23 17.81 25.10
N PHE A 240 5.00 16.93 26.07
CA PHE A 240 3.65 16.60 26.52
C PHE A 240 3.01 17.74 27.32
N ARG A 241 3.79 18.41 28.17
CA ARG A 241 3.34 19.64 28.84
C ARG A 241 3.02 20.77 27.87
N SER A 242 3.71 20.86 26.72
CA SER A 242 3.34 21.83 25.68
C SER A 242 1.93 21.61 25.10
N TYR A 243 1.39 20.40 25.23
CA TYR A 243 -0.01 20.09 24.94
C TYR A 243 -0.92 20.38 26.14
N LEU A 244 -0.56 19.88 27.33
CA LEU A 244 -1.42 19.97 28.53
C LEU A 244 -1.57 21.42 29.06
N ASP A 245 -0.52 22.21 28.99
CA ASP A 245 -0.44 23.56 29.58
C ASP A 245 -0.92 24.67 28.60
N GLN A 246 -1.68 24.29 27.56
CA GLN A 246 -2.29 25.25 26.64
C GLN A 246 -3.42 26.05 27.34
N PRO A 247 -3.75 27.27 26.89
CA PRO A 247 -4.91 28.01 27.39
C PRO A 247 -6.19 27.18 27.28
N GLU A 248 -7.09 27.26 28.26
CA GLU A 248 -8.28 26.38 28.37
C GLU A 248 -9.11 26.31 27.07
N GLU A 249 -9.33 27.45 26.41
CA GLU A 249 -10.05 27.52 25.14
C GLU A 249 -9.33 26.76 24.01
N GLN A 250 -8.01 26.89 23.93
CA GLN A 250 -7.21 26.17 22.95
C GLN A 250 -7.15 24.68 23.26
N LEU A 251 -6.93 24.32 24.53
CA LEU A 251 -6.91 22.94 24.98
C LEU A 251 -8.23 22.24 24.67
N GLY A 252 -9.36 22.87 25.00
CA GLY A 252 -10.70 22.34 24.69
C GLY A 252 -10.92 22.13 23.20
N GLY A 253 -10.46 23.05 22.35
CA GLY A 253 -10.53 22.90 20.89
C GLY A 253 -9.66 21.75 20.35
N VAL A 254 -8.46 21.56 20.91
CA VAL A 254 -7.58 20.43 20.56
C VAL A 254 -8.18 19.11 21.03
N GLN A 255 -8.70 19.05 22.27
CA GLN A 255 -9.34 17.85 22.82
C GLN A 255 -10.60 17.45 22.04
N GLY A 256 -11.43 18.42 21.64
CA GLY A 256 -12.58 18.16 20.77
C GLY A 256 -12.17 17.59 19.41
N THR A 257 -11.07 18.09 18.85
CA THR A 257 -10.50 17.57 17.59
C THR A 257 -9.95 16.15 17.78
N LEU A 258 -9.19 15.91 18.84
CA LEU A 258 -8.65 14.58 19.17
C LEU A 258 -9.76 13.55 19.39
N SER A 259 -10.81 13.92 20.13
CA SER A 259 -11.98 13.06 20.35
C SER A 259 -12.61 12.67 19.02
N THR A 260 -12.94 13.67 18.18
CA THR A 260 -13.53 13.44 16.85
C THR A 260 -12.65 12.56 15.95
N TYR A 261 -11.33 12.76 15.98
CA TYR A 261 -10.42 12.07 15.08
C TYR A 261 -10.12 10.63 15.52
N LEU A 262 -10.06 10.38 16.82
CA LEU A 262 -9.73 9.07 17.38
C LEU A 262 -10.98 8.19 17.53
N GLU A 263 -12.17 8.77 17.68
CA GLU A 263 -13.44 8.04 17.88
C GLU A 263 -13.69 6.94 16.84
N PHE A 264 -13.32 7.18 15.57
CA PHE A 264 -13.45 6.19 14.49
C PHE A 264 -12.71 4.88 14.73
N PHE A 265 -11.75 4.85 15.66
CA PHE A 265 -10.89 3.70 15.97
C PHE A 265 -11.19 3.06 17.34
N LEU A 266 -12.17 3.59 18.08
CA LEU A 266 -12.48 3.14 19.45
C LEU A 266 -13.66 2.18 19.52
N ASN A 267 -14.31 1.89 18.39
CA ASN A 267 -15.41 0.94 18.39
C ASN A 267 -14.88 -0.45 18.83
N PRO A 268 -15.50 -1.09 19.85
CA PRO A 268 -15.07 -2.39 20.36
C PRO A 268 -14.89 -3.48 19.30
N GLU A 269 -15.63 -3.38 18.19
CA GLU A 269 -15.53 -4.36 17.09
C GLU A 269 -14.24 -4.23 16.26
N ILE A 270 -13.51 -3.11 16.37
CA ILE A 270 -12.27 -2.82 15.63
C ILE A 270 -11.10 -2.36 16.51
N SER A 271 -11.32 -2.13 17.80
CA SER A 271 -10.33 -1.55 18.71
C SER A 271 -9.27 -2.54 19.22
N GLU A 272 -9.33 -3.80 18.79
CA GLU A 272 -8.42 -4.90 19.17
C GLU A 272 -7.38 -5.24 18.09
#